data_AF-A0A9W8GT66-F1
#
_entry.id   AF-A0A9W8GT66-F1
#
_cell.length_a   1.000
_cell.length_b   1.000
_cell.length_c   1.000
_cell.angle_alpha   90.00
_cell.angle_beta   90.00
_cell.angle_gamma   90.00
#
_symmetry.space_group_name_H-M   'P 1'
#
loop_
_entity.id
_entity.type
_entity.pdbx_description
1 polymer ?
#
loop_
_entity_poly.entity_id
_entity_poly.type
_entity_poly.pdbx_seq_one_letter_code
_entity_poly.pdbx_strand_id
1 'polypeptide(L)'
;IDTLVTVRVLGYRDCWELYDSASTTQYLGRIRAPFLAINSMDDPVVPAHGLPMDKIRENPYTAMALVKHGGHLGFFSGVKPRSWYLTPVVEFLEAIVSPAHLKHNEALGKAKL
;
A
#
# COMPACT_ATOMS: atom_id res chain seq x y z
N ILE A 1 -9.76 14.40 -20.74
CA ILE A 1 -9.61 13.15 -21.52
C ILE A 1 -10.53 12.08 -20.97
N ASP A 2 -10.47 11.78 -19.67
CA ASP A 2 -11.29 10.72 -19.06
C ASP A 2 -12.79 10.86 -19.30
N THR A 3 -13.36 12.04 -19.03
CA THR A 3 -14.81 12.29 -19.24
C THR A 3 -15.23 12.20 -20.72
N LEU A 4 -14.35 12.63 -21.62
CA LEU A 4 -14.66 12.79 -23.04
C LEU A 4 -14.40 11.52 -23.84
N VAL A 5 -13.45 10.69 -23.40
CA VAL A 5 -12.94 9.54 -24.13
C VAL A 5 -13.06 8.28 -23.28
N THR A 6 -12.28 8.17 -22.20
CA THR A 6 -12.12 6.92 -21.43
C THR A 6 -13.45 6.39 -20.90
N VAL A 7 -14.26 7.26 -20.28
CA VAL A 7 -15.59 6.91 -19.75
C VAL A 7 -16.50 6.38 -20.86
N ARG A 8 -16.52 7.03 -22.03
CA ARG A 8 -17.39 6.65 -23.14
C ARG A 8 -16.95 5.36 -23.81
N VAL A 9 -15.65 5.20 -24.02
CA VAL A 9 -15.07 4.01 -24.67
C VAL A 9 -15.23 2.78 -23.80
N LEU A 10 -15.07 2.92 -22.48
CA LEU A 10 -15.17 1.82 -21.54
C LEU A 10 -16.58 1.60 -20.99
N GLY A 11 -17.55 2.45 -21.37
CA GLY A 11 -18.96 2.28 -21.01
C GLY A 11 -19.30 2.65 -19.56
N TYR A 12 -18.50 3.49 -18.91
CA TYR A 12 -18.82 4.05 -17.59
C TYR A 12 -19.81 5.22 -17.70
N ARG A 13 -20.58 5.48 -16.65
CA ARG A 13 -21.51 6.62 -16.55
C ARG A 13 -20.78 7.96 -16.46
N ASP A 14 -19.75 8.01 -15.64
CA ASP A 14 -18.98 9.22 -15.34
C ASP A 14 -17.55 8.86 -14.87
N CYS A 15 -16.71 9.87 -14.67
CA CYS A 15 -15.34 9.65 -14.19
C CYS A 15 -15.28 9.06 -12.79
N TRP A 16 -16.28 9.31 -11.94
CA TRP A 16 -16.26 8.81 -10.57
C TRP A 16 -16.48 7.31 -10.56
N GLU A 17 -17.40 6.80 -11.38
CA GLU A 17 -17.59 5.36 -11.57
C GLU A 17 -16.33 4.70 -12.15
N LEU A 18 -15.69 5.34 -13.15
CA LEU A 18 -14.41 4.87 -13.69
C LEU A 18 -13.31 4.82 -12.62
N TYR A 19 -13.17 5.85 -11.80
CA TYR A 19 -12.12 5.91 -10.77
C TYR A 19 -12.40 4.95 -9.62
N ASP A 20 -13.66 4.78 -9.22
CA ASP A 20 -14.04 3.83 -8.17
C ASP A 20 -13.82 2.38 -8.63
N SER A 21 -14.19 2.05 -9.87
CA SER A 21 -13.95 0.72 -10.44
C SER A 21 -12.46 0.41 -10.61
N ALA A 22 -11.67 1.40 -11.03
CA ALA A 22 -10.22 1.29 -11.17
C ALA A 22 -9.47 1.32 -9.83
N SER A 23 -10.11 1.79 -8.76
CA SER A 23 -9.48 1.93 -7.45
C SER A 23 -9.27 0.57 -6.79
N THR A 24 -8.03 0.33 -6.34
CA THR A 24 -7.68 -0.87 -5.59
C THR A 24 -8.01 -0.76 -4.10
N THR A 25 -8.38 0.43 -3.63
CA THR A 25 -8.67 0.74 -2.22
C THR A 25 -9.77 -0.15 -1.64
N GLN A 26 -10.77 -0.52 -2.45
CA GLN A 26 -11.85 -1.42 -2.04
C GLN A 26 -11.41 -2.85 -1.69
N TYR A 27 -10.24 -3.28 -2.17
CA TYR A 27 -9.71 -4.63 -1.94
C TYR A 27 -8.78 -4.73 -0.74
N LEU A 28 -8.37 -3.61 -0.13
CA LEU A 28 -7.45 -3.61 1.03
C LEU A 28 -7.97 -4.47 2.18
N GLY A 29 -9.28 -4.45 2.46
CA GLY A 29 -9.89 -5.28 3.51
C GLY A 29 -9.87 -6.80 3.20
N ARG A 30 -9.53 -7.21 1.98
CA ARG A 30 -9.42 -8.61 1.56
C ARG A 30 -8.00 -9.16 1.67
N ILE A 31 -7.00 -8.31 1.94
CA ILE A 31 -5.61 -8.75 2.11
C ILE A 31 -5.51 -9.67 3.35
N ARG A 32 -4.89 -10.84 3.19
CA ARG A 32 -4.67 -11.85 4.25
C ARG A 32 -3.21 -12.27 4.39
N ALA A 33 -2.33 -11.65 3.62
CA ALA A 33 -0.89 -11.81 3.72
C ALA A 33 -0.30 -10.49 4.25
N PRO A 34 0.81 -10.53 5.02
CA PRO A 34 1.49 -9.33 5.45
C PRO A 34 1.78 -8.39 4.26
N PHE A 35 1.33 -7.15 4.36
CA PHE A 35 1.41 -6.14 3.31
C PHE A 35 1.95 -4.83 3.86
N LEU A 36 3.01 -4.32 3.25
CA LEU A 36 3.62 -3.03 3.58
C LEU A 36 3.45 -2.06 2.40
N ALA A 37 2.79 -0.94 2.65
CA ALA A 37 2.77 0.22 1.75
C ALA A 37 3.79 1.26 2.21
N ILE A 38 4.47 1.91 1.27
CA ILE A 38 5.39 3.03 1.54
C ILE A 38 4.96 4.21 0.67
N ASN A 39 4.79 5.39 1.27
CA ASN A 39 4.45 6.62 0.54
C ASN A 39 5.12 7.84 1.18
N SER A 40 5.16 8.97 0.46
CA SER A 40 5.55 10.27 1.03
C SER A 40 4.36 11.23 1.08
N MET A 41 4.40 12.20 2.00
CA MET A 41 3.36 13.23 2.11
C MET A 41 3.41 14.24 0.96
N ASP A 42 4.58 14.41 0.35
CA ASP A 42 4.86 15.33 -0.76
C ASP A 42 4.84 14.66 -2.14
N ASP A 43 4.28 13.45 -2.25
CA ASP A 43 4.09 12.76 -3.53
C ASP A 43 3.09 13.54 -4.41
N PRO A 44 3.50 14.02 -5.60
CA PRO A 44 2.64 14.79 -6.50
C PRO A 44 1.60 13.95 -7.25
N VAL A 45 1.75 12.62 -7.26
CA VAL A 45 0.85 11.68 -7.94
C VAL A 45 -0.13 11.06 -6.93
N VAL A 46 0.37 10.65 -5.76
CA VAL A 46 -0.44 10.04 -4.69
C VAL A 46 -0.35 10.90 -3.43
N PRO A 47 -1.09 12.02 -3.37
CA PRO A 47 -0.99 12.95 -2.26
C PRO A 47 -1.55 12.34 -0.96
N ALA A 48 -1.09 12.85 0.19
CA ALA A 48 -1.44 12.29 1.49
C ALA A 48 -2.96 12.16 1.76
N HIS A 49 -3.78 13.06 1.23
CA HIS A 49 -5.25 13.02 1.38
C HIS A 49 -5.92 11.93 0.55
N GLY A 50 -5.24 11.39 -0.48
CA GLY A 50 -5.72 10.28 -1.30
C GLY A 50 -5.35 8.91 -0.72
N LEU A 51 -4.58 8.87 0.37
CA LEU A 51 -4.16 7.61 0.99
C LEU A 51 -5.31 6.99 1.80
N PRO A 52 -5.60 5.69 1.62
CA PRO A 52 -6.68 5.00 2.31
C PRO A 52 -6.29 4.58 3.73
N MET A 53 -5.87 5.55 4.55
CA MET A 53 -5.35 5.33 5.90
C MET A 53 -6.31 4.53 6.78
N ASP A 54 -7.61 4.81 6.70
CA ASP A 54 -8.61 4.14 7.54
C ASP A 54 -8.71 2.65 7.19
N LYS A 55 -8.75 2.31 5.90
CA LYS A 55 -8.78 0.90 5.46
C LYS A 55 -7.51 0.13 5.81
N ILE A 56 -6.36 0.81 5.81
CA ILE A 56 -5.10 0.21 6.25
C ILE A 56 -5.12 -0.06 7.75
N ARG A 57 -5.71 0.83 8.56
CA ARG A 57 -5.84 0.62 10.02
C ARG A 57 -6.84 -0.47 10.37
N GLU A 58 -7.89 -0.64 9.56
CA GLU A 58 -8.92 -1.66 9.76
C GLU A 58 -8.41 -3.10 9.49
N ASN A 59 -7.40 -3.28 8.64
CA ASN A 59 -6.87 -4.60 8.31
C ASN A 59 -5.56 -4.90 9.07
N PRO A 60 -5.55 -5.90 9.99
CA PRO A 60 -4.35 -6.23 10.77
C PRO A 60 -3.19 -6.81 9.94
N TYR A 61 -3.44 -7.20 8.69
CA TYR A 61 -2.40 -7.67 7.77
C TYR A 61 -1.68 -6.55 7.03
N THR A 62 -2.14 -5.30 7.14
CA THR A 62 -1.61 -4.17 6.38
C THR A 62 -0.88 -3.17 7.28
N ALA A 63 0.21 -2.60 6.77
CA ALA A 63 0.94 -1.51 7.39
C ALA A 63 1.26 -0.43 6.35
N MET A 64 1.39 0.82 6.79
CA MET A 64 1.82 1.93 5.94
C MET A 64 2.97 2.70 6.61
N ALA A 65 4.09 2.80 5.89
CA ALA A 65 5.17 3.72 6.20
C ALA A 65 4.96 5.03 5.43
N LEU A 66 4.55 6.08 6.13
CA LEU A 66 4.35 7.41 5.57
C LEU A 66 5.47 8.34 6.02
N VAL A 67 6.23 8.89 5.08
CA VAL A 67 7.31 9.85 5.37
C VAL A 67 6.94 11.26 4.95
N LYS A 68 7.54 12.27 5.59
CA LYS A 68 7.26 13.67 5.26
C LYS A 68 7.73 14.05 3.85
N HIS A 69 8.88 13.53 3.44
CA HIS A 69 9.53 13.88 2.18
C HIS A 69 10.08 12.67 1.44
N GLY A 70 9.93 12.68 0.13
CA GLY A 70 10.42 11.64 -0.76
C GLY A 70 9.93 11.79 -2.19
N GLY A 71 8.88 12.59 -2.46
CA GLY A 71 8.21 12.61 -3.75
C GLY A 71 7.75 11.22 -4.20
N HIS A 72 7.40 11.07 -5.47
CA HIS A 72 6.87 9.80 -5.99
C HIS A 72 7.91 8.67 -6.08
N LEU A 73 9.17 9.02 -6.36
CA LEU A 73 10.27 8.06 -6.59
C LEU A 73 11.53 8.34 -5.76
N GLY A 74 11.51 9.42 -4.98
CA GLY A 74 12.70 10.04 -4.43
C GLY A 74 13.03 9.55 -3.02
N PHE A 75 12.78 8.29 -2.68
CA PHE A 75 13.11 7.64 -1.40
C PHE A 75 14.62 7.59 -1.10
N PHE A 76 15.34 8.70 -1.27
CA PHE A 76 16.77 8.88 -1.09
C PHE A 76 17.04 9.72 0.16
N SER A 77 18.15 9.47 0.83
CA SER A 77 18.62 10.26 1.96
C SER A 77 20.13 10.47 1.92
N GLY A 78 20.60 11.43 2.72
CA GLY A 78 22.02 11.75 2.90
C GLY A 78 22.63 12.66 1.82
N VAL A 79 23.84 13.15 2.08
CA VAL A 79 24.61 14.01 1.15
C VAL A 79 25.04 13.24 -0.10
N LYS A 80 25.33 11.95 0.05
CA LYS A 80 25.48 11.01 -1.07
C LYS A 80 24.16 10.24 -1.16
N PRO A 81 23.32 10.49 -2.19
CA PRO A 81 21.98 9.97 -2.24
C PRO A 81 21.99 8.44 -2.24
N ARG A 82 21.33 7.86 -1.24
CA ARG A 82 21.09 6.42 -1.14
C ARG A 82 19.62 6.16 -0.89
N SER A 83 19.07 5.17 -1.59
CA SER A 83 17.69 4.76 -1.37
C SER A 83 17.54 4.19 0.03
N TRP A 84 16.67 4.78 0.85
CA TRP A 84 16.45 4.33 2.22
C TRP A 84 15.37 3.25 2.33
N TYR A 85 14.44 3.17 1.36
CA TYR A 85 13.28 2.26 1.44
C TYR A 85 13.67 0.77 1.50
N LEU A 86 14.86 0.42 1.02
CA LEU A 86 15.33 -0.97 1.02
C LEU A 86 15.46 -1.53 2.44
N THR A 87 15.96 -0.73 3.38
CA THR A 87 16.14 -1.16 4.78
C THR A 87 14.83 -1.61 5.44
N PRO A 88 13.76 -0.79 5.52
CA PRO A 88 12.50 -1.22 6.13
C PRO A 88 11.80 -2.34 5.35
N VAL A 89 12.00 -2.44 4.02
CA VAL A 89 11.47 -3.57 3.25
C VAL A 89 12.16 -4.88 3.66
N VAL A 90 13.49 -4.87 3.81
CA VAL A 90 14.23 -6.05 4.27
C VAL A 90 13.83 -6.41 5.69
N GLU A 91 13.78 -5.43 6.60
CA GLU A 91 13.35 -5.64 7.99
C GLU A 91 11.93 -6.24 8.07
N PHE A 92 11.01 -5.75 7.23
CA PHE A 92 9.65 -6.29 7.14
C PHE A 92 9.64 -7.74 6.65
N LEU A 93 10.38 -8.05 5.58
CA LEU A 93 10.48 -9.41 5.05
C LEU A 93 11.12 -10.37 6.07
N GLU A 94 12.20 -9.95 6.73
CA GLU A 94 12.85 -10.72 7.79
C GLU A 94 11.89 -11.00 8.94
N ALA A 95 11.11 -10.01 9.37
CA ALA A 95 10.11 -10.20 10.41
C ALA A 95 9.07 -11.26 10.04
N ILE A 96 8.59 -11.26 8.78
CA ILE A 96 7.59 -12.21 8.27
C ILE A 96 8.17 -13.62 8.10
N VAL A 97 9.40 -13.72 7.62
CA VAL A 97 10.06 -15.01 7.33
C VAL A 97 10.67 -15.63 8.59
N SER A 98 10.86 -14.84 9.65
CA SER A 98 11.50 -15.32 10.88
C SER A 98 10.83 -16.59 11.43
N PRO A 99 11.62 -17.57 11.94
CA PRO A 99 11.07 -18.81 12.47
C PRO A 99 10.03 -18.61 13.59
N ALA A 100 10.12 -17.50 14.32
CA ALA A 100 9.15 -17.13 15.35
C ALA A 100 7.77 -16.80 14.74
N HIS A 101 7.73 -16.06 13.62
CA HIS A 101 6.50 -15.72 12.92
C HIS A 101 5.88 -16.94 12.21
N LEU A 102 6.70 -17.80 11.60
CA LEU A 102 6.23 -19.04 10.98
C LEU A 102 5.57 -19.98 12.00
N LYS A 103 6.20 -20.19 13.16
CA LYS A 103 5.63 -21.00 14.25
C LYS A 103 4.34 -20.42 14.81
N HIS A 104 4.24 -19.09 14.91
CA HIS A 104 3.00 -18.41 15.32
C HIS A 104 1.86 -18.67 14.31
N ASN A 105 2.14 -18.56 13.01
CA ASN A 105 1.14 -18.79 11.96
C ASN A 105 0.71 -20.27 11.87
N GLU A 106 1.63 -21.22 12.05
CA GLU A 106 1.29 -22.65 12.16
C GLU A 106 0.37 -22.94 13.36
N ALA A 107 0.63 -22.32 14.51
CA ALA A 107 -0.21 -22.47 15.69
C ALA A 107 -1.62 -21.90 15.49
N LEU A 108 -1.75 -20.73 14.84
CA LEU A 108 -3.05 -20.14 14.49
C LEU A 108 -3.82 -20.95 13.43
N GLY A 109 -3.11 -21.57 12.48
CA GLY A 109 -3.72 -22.45 11.47
C GLY A 109 -4.32 -23.72 12.07
N LYS A 110 -3.72 -24.27 13.14
CA LYS A 110 -4.24 -25.45 13.86
C LYS A 110 -5.42 -25.12 14.79
N ALA A 111 -5.56 -23.87 15.24
CA ALA A 111 -6.65 -23.44 16.11
C ALA A 111 -7.97 -23.17 15.36
N LYS A 112 -7.98 -23.26 14.02
CA LYS A 112 -9.14 -23.03 13.15
C LYS A 112 -9.77 -24.31 12.57
N LEU A 113 -9.39 -25.50 13.05
CA LEU A 113 -10.02 -26.79 12.73
C LEU A 113 -10.79 -27.34 13.93
#